data_AF-A0AAW2W5N2-F1
#
_entry.id   AF-A0AAW2W5N2-F1
#
_cell.length_a   1.000
_cell.length_b   1.000
_cell.length_c   1.000
_cell.angle_alpha   90.00
_cell.angle_beta   90.00
_cell.angle_gamma   90.00
#
_symmetry.space_group_name_H-M   'P 1'
#
loop_
_entity.id
_entity.type
_entity.pdbx_description
1 polymer ?
#
loop_
_entity_poly.entity_id
_entity_poly.type
_entity_poly.pdbx_seq_one_letter_code
_entity_poly.pdbx_strand_id
1 'polypeptide(L)'
;MEIGGSSESPPDTKKSKSKTPRKSKDAQLLKQKSPAEFFADNKNIAGFDNPGKCLYTTVRELVENALDSAESISELPVIEITIEEIGRSKFNSMIGLADHERVDAELYDDFETAKAREKRLAKEARLQEIQAKNAALGKKAKAPTAMKSIKSREASYYRVTCKDNGRGMPHDDIPNMFGRVLSGTKYGLKQTRGKFGLGAKMSKILHYMRQMAVITPYAQFLFKFLSESPDKNVTVRFARRTDVMPPAPLETKYHPSAVDLLLIKRLITETSKQNLLQFLQHEFVNVGKSYAERLIGEMGPDFGPKMPVKSLTSQQIVRIHQLFRQAKFDDPSGDCLSPAGEYNLRLGIIKELHPDMVATYSGSAQVFEGHPFIVEAGLSLGGKDVKQGLNIFRFANRIPLLFEQGADVVTRTAVKRINWNSYKINQTQDKIGVFVSIVSTKIPFKGTGKEYIGDDISEIASAVKTAIQQCCVQLKSKIVKRIQAREQQERKRSLNKYIPNATGAIYEILKEMSRSHASKKRRSEDKDAELLKQVSDQIVTEETLREKLAQHVEQVDYEMALEYATQTGVNEEPREDIYIPPLQAEYNFTEFHSPVFVFRLVH
;
A
#
# COMPACT_ATOMS: atom_id res chain seq x y z
N MET A 1 -81.18 -38.07 -32.24
CA MET A 1 -82.02 -38.40 -31.09
C MET A 1 -82.37 -37.11 -30.39
N GLU A 2 -83.66 -36.79 -30.30
CA GLU A 2 -84.26 -35.89 -29.30
C GLU A 2 -84.10 -36.57 -27.90
N ILE A 3 -84.37 -36.00 -26.70
CA ILE A 3 -85.36 -35.04 -26.16
C ILE A 3 -84.68 -34.34 -24.94
N GLY A 4 -85.01 -33.14 -24.42
CA GLY A 4 -86.00 -32.12 -24.82
C GLY A 4 -86.76 -31.50 -23.63
N GLY A 5 -86.26 -30.40 -23.05
CA GLY A 5 -86.88 -29.67 -21.91
C GLY A 5 -86.37 -30.09 -20.51
N SER A 6 -86.58 -29.32 -19.43
CA SER A 6 -87.12 -27.96 -19.29
C SER A 6 -86.72 -27.36 -17.92
N SER A 7 -86.84 -26.03 -17.80
CA SER A 7 -86.52 -25.24 -16.60
C SER A 7 -87.55 -25.36 -15.47
N GLU A 8 -87.10 -25.29 -14.22
CA GLU A 8 -87.90 -24.79 -13.07
C GLU A 8 -87.00 -24.13 -12.02
N SER A 9 -87.58 -23.29 -11.15
CA SER A 9 -86.86 -22.32 -10.29
C SER A 9 -87.64 -22.01 -9.01
N PRO A 10 -87.14 -21.13 -8.12
CA PRO A 10 -86.07 -21.30 -7.13
C PRO A 10 -86.66 -21.74 -5.74
N PRO A 11 -85.89 -21.78 -4.63
CA PRO A 11 -85.89 -20.60 -3.73
C PRO A 11 -84.65 -20.38 -2.83
N ASP A 12 -84.76 -19.33 -2.01
CA ASP A 12 -84.12 -19.13 -0.69
C ASP A 12 -82.64 -18.73 -0.57
N THR A 13 -82.45 -17.41 -0.54
CA THR A 13 -81.35 -16.73 0.15
C THR A 13 -81.34 -17.03 1.66
N LYS A 14 -80.27 -17.66 2.19
CA LYS A 14 -79.83 -17.48 3.59
C LYS A 14 -78.30 -17.49 3.72
N LYS A 15 -77.78 -16.48 4.42
CA LYS A 15 -76.34 -16.15 4.50
C LYS A 15 -75.53 -17.22 5.25
N SER A 16 -74.37 -17.62 4.72
CA SER A 16 -73.25 -18.04 5.59
C SER A 16 -71.85 -17.73 5.00
N LYS A 17 -71.08 -16.97 5.80
CA LYS A 17 -69.61 -16.83 5.87
C LYS A 17 -68.80 -16.91 4.56
N SER A 18 -68.42 -15.73 4.05
CA SER A 18 -67.35 -15.54 3.08
C SER A 18 -65.99 -16.05 3.60
N LYS A 19 -65.44 -17.09 2.95
CA LYS A 19 -64.00 -17.35 2.97
C LYS A 19 -63.35 -16.43 1.94
N THR A 20 -62.54 -15.48 2.39
CA THR A 20 -61.74 -14.62 1.51
C THR A 20 -60.77 -15.46 0.65
N PRO A 21 -60.59 -15.14 -0.64
CA PRO A 21 -59.62 -15.83 -1.47
C PRO A 21 -58.21 -15.66 -0.91
N ARG A 22 -57.40 -16.72 -0.94
CA ARG A 22 -55.96 -16.62 -0.66
C ARG A 22 -55.36 -15.65 -1.68
N LYS A 23 -54.70 -14.58 -1.19
CA LYS A 23 -53.91 -13.69 -2.06
C LYS A 23 -52.92 -14.53 -2.88
N SER A 24 -52.88 -14.26 -4.18
CA SER A 24 -51.83 -14.74 -5.06
C SER A 24 -50.46 -14.40 -4.47
N LYS A 25 -49.50 -15.32 -4.62
CA LYS A 25 -48.09 -15.01 -4.33
C LYS A 25 -47.69 -13.81 -5.19
N ASP A 26 -47.05 -12.82 -4.57
CA ASP A 26 -46.53 -11.65 -5.29
C ASP A 26 -45.67 -12.11 -6.46
N ALA A 27 -46.10 -11.78 -7.69
CA ALA A 27 -45.19 -11.80 -8.82
C ALA A 27 -44.06 -10.81 -8.50
N GLN A 28 -42.82 -11.27 -8.55
CA GLN A 28 -41.65 -10.42 -8.27
C GLN A 28 -41.53 -9.34 -9.35
N LEU A 29 -42.21 -8.22 -9.14
CA LEU A 29 -42.02 -6.99 -9.88
C LEU A 29 -40.56 -6.55 -9.69
N LEU A 30 -39.78 -6.64 -10.77
CA LEU A 30 -38.42 -6.12 -10.85
C LEU A 30 -38.44 -4.62 -10.57
N LYS A 31 -38.09 -4.22 -9.35
CA LYS A 31 -38.02 -2.80 -8.96
C LYS A 31 -36.68 -2.22 -9.40
N GLN A 32 -36.73 -1.32 -10.38
CA GLN A 32 -35.60 -0.46 -10.70
C GLN A 32 -35.34 0.49 -9.53
N LYS A 33 -34.10 0.51 -9.03
CA LYS A 33 -33.64 1.46 -8.00
C LYS A 33 -32.73 2.50 -8.62
N SER A 34 -32.72 3.70 -8.06
CA SER A 34 -31.70 4.69 -8.41
C SER A 34 -30.32 4.28 -7.88
N PRO A 35 -29.20 4.73 -8.48
CA PRO A 35 -27.87 4.50 -7.92
C PRO A 35 -27.73 4.99 -6.47
N ALA A 36 -28.35 6.14 -6.15
CA ALA A 36 -28.38 6.71 -4.81
C ALA A 36 -29.06 5.78 -3.79
N GLU A 37 -30.23 5.26 -4.13
CA GLU A 37 -30.98 4.30 -3.31
C GLU A 37 -30.25 2.96 -3.16
N PHE A 38 -29.62 2.48 -4.24
CA PHE A 38 -28.77 1.29 -4.20
C PHE A 38 -27.61 1.45 -3.18
N PHE A 39 -26.89 2.57 -3.20
CA PHE A 39 -25.82 2.83 -2.22
C PHE A 39 -26.35 3.14 -0.81
N ALA A 40 -27.56 3.70 -0.68
CA ALA A 40 -28.21 3.91 0.62
C ALA A 40 -28.54 2.58 1.33
N ASP A 41 -29.00 1.59 0.59
CA ASP A 41 -29.24 0.23 1.10
C ASP A 41 -27.94 -0.57 1.26
N ASN A 42 -26.97 -0.38 0.35
CA ASN A 42 -25.74 -1.16 0.28
C ASN A 42 -24.49 -0.37 0.68
N LYS A 43 -24.55 0.41 1.77
CA LYS A 43 -23.44 1.26 2.27
C LYS A 43 -22.10 0.51 2.42
N ASN A 44 -22.17 -0.79 2.72
CA ASN A 44 -21.01 -1.67 2.83
C ASN A 44 -20.22 -1.79 1.51
N ILE A 45 -20.90 -1.77 0.35
CA ILE A 45 -20.30 -1.93 -0.98
C ILE A 45 -19.33 -0.78 -1.27
N ALA A 46 -19.73 0.45 -0.93
CA ALA A 46 -18.92 1.67 -1.08
C ALA A 46 -17.99 1.94 0.13
N GLY A 47 -17.87 1.01 1.09
CA GLY A 47 -16.98 1.19 2.25
C GLY A 47 -17.49 2.15 3.34
N PHE A 48 -18.76 2.54 3.33
CA PHE A 48 -19.39 3.39 4.34
C PHE A 48 -20.12 2.57 5.45
N ASP A 49 -19.58 1.40 5.78
CA ASP A 49 -20.12 0.46 6.79
C ASP A 49 -19.99 0.96 8.23
N ASN A 50 -18.88 1.64 8.52
CA ASN A 50 -18.43 2.05 9.84
C ASN A 50 -17.95 3.49 9.77
N PRO A 51 -18.39 4.41 10.66
CA PRO A 51 -17.95 5.81 10.64
C PRO A 51 -16.44 6.04 10.65
N GLY A 52 -15.63 5.06 11.08
CA GLY A 52 -14.17 5.13 10.92
C GLY A 52 -13.66 4.79 9.52
N LYS A 53 -14.32 3.86 8.81
CA LYS A 53 -14.03 3.55 7.41
C LYS A 53 -14.55 4.67 6.51
N CYS A 54 -15.74 5.21 6.79
CA CYS A 54 -16.28 6.40 6.10
C CYS A 54 -15.25 7.55 6.05
N LEU A 55 -14.71 7.97 7.20
CA LEU A 55 -13.73 9.06 7.27
C LEU A 55 -12.43 8.72 6.52
N TYR A 56 -11.96 7.48 6.62
CA TYR A 56 -10.81 6.99 5.85
C TYR A 56 -11.07 7.06 4.35
N THR A 57 -12.20 6.51 3.86
CA THR A 57 -12.58 6.52 2.44
C THR A 57 -12.69 7.95 1.92
N THR A 58 -13.35 8.86 2.66
CA THR A 58 -13.42 10.27 2.25
C THR A 58 -12.05 10.92 2.13
N VAL A 59 -11.13 10.68 3.07
CA VAL A 59 -9.76 11.23 2.97
C VAL A 59 -8.98 10.57 1.84
N ARG A 60 -9.11 9.26 1.66
CA ARG A 60 -8.49 8.48 0.58
C ARG A 60 -8.88 9.04 -0.80
N GLU A 61 -10.17 9.10 -1.09
CA GLU A 61 -10.70 9.61 -2.37
C GLU A 61 -10.30 11.07 -2.62
N LEU A 62 -10.31 11.93 -1.60
CA LEU A 62 -9.87 13.33 -1.75
C LEU A 62 -8.37 13.46 -2.05
N VAL A 63 -7.53 12.57 -1.51
CA VAL A 63 -6.07 12.56 -1.78
C VAL A 63 -5.75 11.97 -3.14
N GLU A 64 -6.44 10.91 -3.55
CA GLU A 64 -6.29 10.30 -4.88
C GLU A 64 -6.61 11.34 -5.97
N ASN A 65 -7.80 11.97 -5.89
CA ASN A 65 -8.19 13.02 -6.85
C ASN A 65 -7.25 14.24 -6.84
N ALA A 66 -6.73 14.64 -5.68
CA ALA A 66 -5.79 15.76 -5.58
C ALA A 66 -4.42 15.46 -6.21
N LEU A 67 -3.93 14.22 -6.09
CA LEU A 67 -2.71 13.77 -6.76
C LEU A 67 -2.91 13.72 -8.27
N ASP A 68 -3.95 13.04 -8.74
CA ASP A 68 -4.27 12.96 -10.17
C ASP A 68 -4.47 14.36 -10.78
N SER A 69 -5.06 15.29 -10.03
CA SER A 69 -5.25 16.69 -10.45
C SER A 69 -3.92 17.42 -10.70
N ALA A 70 -2.98 17.34 -9.76
CA ALA A 70 -1.66 17.98 -9.88
C ALA A 70 -0.76 17.29 -10.93
N GLU A 71 -0.75 15.96 -10.97
CA GLU A 71 0.01 15.20 -11.96
C GLU A 71 -0.51 15.40 -13.38
N SER A 72 -1.83 15.58 -13.57
CA SER A 72 -2.42 15.83 -14.90
C SER A 72 -1.96 17.12 -15.56
N ILE A 73 -1.43 18.07 -14.78
CA ILE A 73 -0.81 19.32 -15.27
C ILE A 73 0.72 19.31 -15.12
N SER A 74 1.31 18.17 -14.78
CA SER A 74 2.76 17.99 -14.52
C SER A 74 3.34 18.85 -13.38
N GLU A 75 2.49 19.28 -12.43
CA GLU A 75 2.91 20.06 -11.26
C GLU A 75 3.18 19.19 -10.05
N LEU A 76 4.25 19.51 -9.30
CA LEU A 76 4.67 18.69 -8.16
C LEU A 76 3.66 18.82 -7.00
N PRO A 77 2.97 17.74 -6.58
CA PRO A 77 1.82 17.85 -5.68
C PRO A 77 2.17 18.46 -4.31
N VAL A 78 1.30 19.34 -3.84
CA VAL A 78 1.29 19.94 -2.50
C VAL A 78 -0.13 19.85 -1.95
N ILE A 79 -0.36 18.89 -1.05
CA ILE A 79 -1.70 18.54 -0.58
C ILE A 79 -1.80 18.78 0.93
N GLU A 80 -2.73 19.63 1.35
CA GLU A 80 -3.08 19.90 2.75
C GLU A 80 -4.42 19.25 3.10
N ILE A 81 -4.42 18.40 4.13
CA ILE A 81 -5.61 17.74 4.66
C ILE A 81 -5.82 18.21 6.08
N THR A 82 -6.96 18.85 6.35
CA THR A 82 -7.38 19.22 7.70
C THR A 82 -8.62 18.43 8.08
N ILE A 83 -8.55 17.71 9.21
CA ILE A 83 -9.69 17.04 9.84
C ILE A 83 -9.96 17.76 11.17
N GLU A 84 -11.11 18.41 11.26
CA GLU A 84 -11.53 19.16 12.45
C GLU A 84 -12.71 18.47 13.12
N GLU A 85 -12.58 18.20 14.42
CA GLU A 85 -13.66 17.72 15.28
C GLU A 85 -14.61 18.88 15.61
N ILE A 86 -15.91 18.64 15.45
CA ILE A 86 -16.95 19.65 15.58
C ILE A 86 -18.04 19.13 16.52
N GLY A 87 -18.23 19.82 17.64
CA GLY A 87 -19.36 19.63 18.54
C GLY A 87 -20.70 19.92 17.85
N ARG A 88 -21.76 19.28 18.35
CA ARG A 88 -23.11 19.30 17.74
C ARG A 88 -23.65 20.70 17.49
N SER A 89 -23.42 21.65 18.39
CA SER A 89 -23.94 23.01 18.26
C SER A 89 -23.27 23.79 17.11
N LYS A 90 -21.93 23.71 17.01
CA LYS A 90 -21.18 24.27 15.88
C LYS A 90 -21.57 23.61 14.55
N PHE A 91 -21.87 22.30 14.55
CA PHE A 91 -22.43 21.63 13.38
C PHE A 91 -23.82 22.18 13.00
N ASN A 92 -24.75 22.28 13.95
CA ASN A 92 -26.10 22.80 13.74
C ASN A 92 -26.08 24.24 13.20
N SER A 93 -25.23 25.10 13.79
CA SER A 93 -24.99 26.47 13.31
C SER A 93 -24.50 26.52 11.85
N MET A 94 -23.53 25.68 11.46
CA MET A 94 -23.04 25.62 10.08
C MET A 94 -24.09 25.18 9.05
N ILE A 95 -25.08 24.37 9.45
CA ILE A 95 -26.18 23.93 8.57
C ILE A 95 -27.42 24.82 8.67
N GLY A 96 -27.34 25.95 9.38
CA GLY A 96 -28.44 26.90 9.53
C GLY A 96 -29.57 26.44 10.46
N LEU A 97 -29.35 25.41 11.29
CA LEU A 97 -30.31 25.00 12.31
C LEU A 97 -30.00 25.74 13.63
N ALA A 98 -30.98 26.50 14.11
CA ALA A 98 -30.93 27.06 15.46
C ALA A 98 -31.06 25.94 16.50
N ASP A 99 -30.13 25.88 17.46
CA ASP A 99 -30.30 25.08 18.66
C ASP A 99 -31.34 25.76 19.56
N HIS A 100 -32.59 25.36 19.43
CA HIS A 100 -33.61 25.68 20.42
C HIS A 100 -33.41 24.80 21.66
N GLU A 101 -33.18 25.41 22.82
CA GLU A 101 -33.30 24.68 24.08
C GLU A 101 -34.73 24.15 24.25
N ARG A 102 -34.84 22.91 24.74
CA ARG A 102 -36.12 22.25 24.95
C ARG A 102 -36.73 22.79 26.25
N VAL A 103 -37.57 23.80 26.14
CA VAL A 103 -38.20 24.47 27.30
C VAL A 103 -39.13 23.51 28.05
N ASP A 104 -39.96 22.75 27.31
CA ASP A 104 -40.97 21.87 27.91
C ASP A 104 -40.57 20.39 27.82
N ALA A 105 -40.10 19.83 28.93
CA ALA A 105 -39.95 18.37 29.09
C ALA A 105 -41.30 17.67 29.28
N GLU A 106 -42.27 18.35 29.91
CA GLU A 106 -43.57 17.79 30.30
C GLU A 106 -44.54 17.56 29.12
N LEU A 107 -44.39 18.33 28.02
CA LEU A 107 -45.29 18.27 26.87
C LEU A 107 -45.14 17.00 26.02
N TYR A 108 -44.06 16.24 26.24
CA TYR A 108 -43.72 15.01 25.51
C TYR A 108 -43.28 13.88 26.46
N ASP A 109 -43.88 13.80 27.65
CA ASP A 109 -43.97 12.51 28.33
C ASP A 109 -44.79 11.59 27.42
N ASP A 110 -44.12 10.64 26.75
CA ASP A 110 -44.76 9.56 26.00
C ASP A 110 -45.85 8.96 26.90
N PHE A 111 -47.11 8.98 26.48
CA PHE A 111 -48.28 8.69 27.33
C PHE A 111 -48.18 7.26 27.91
N GLU A 112 -47.48 7.09 29.03
CA GLU A 112 -47.18 5.79 29.63
C GLU A 112 -48.48 5.25 30.21
N THR A 113 -49.19 4.47 29.38
CA THR A 113 -50.43 3.80 29.77
C THR A 113 -50.25 3.18 31.16
N ALA A 114 -51.22 3.32 32.06
CA ALA A 114 -51.05 2.96 33.47
C ALA A 114 -50.45 1.55 33.69
N LYS A 115 -50.79 0.62 32.79
CA LYS A 115 -50.28 -0.76 32.74
C LYS A 115 -48.79 -0.90 32.41
N ALA A 116 -48.20 0.03 31.65
CA ALA A 116 -46.77 0.12 31.42
C ALA A 116 -46.03 0.66 32.65
N ARG A 117 -46.57 1.74 33.26
CA ARG A 117 -46.05 2.33 34.50
C ARG A 117 -46.04 1.34 35.67
N GLU A 118 -47.15 0.62 35.86
CA GLU A 118 -47.28 -0.46 36.84
C GLU A 118 -46.25 -1.57 36.59
N LYS A 119 -46.09 -2.01 35.33
CA LYS A 119 -45.12 -3.04 34.95
C LYS A 119 -43.66 -2.59 35.16
N ARG A 120 -43.37 -1.30 35.00
CA ARG A 120 -42.06 -0.71 35.31
C ARG A 120 -41.81 -0.70 36.81
N LEU A 121 -42.76 -0.18 37.60
CA LEU A 121 -42.69 -0.15 39.06
C LEU A 121 -42.55 -1.55 39.67
N ALA A 122 -43.31 -2.53 39.18
CA ALA A 122 -43.17 -3.93 39.60
C ALA A 122 -41.80 -4.54 39.26
N LYS A 123 -41.19 -4.14 38.14
CA LYS A 123 -39.85 -4.57 37.73
C LYS A 123 -38.75 -3.92 38.59
N GLU A 124 -38.91 -2.63 38.93
CA GLU A 124 -38.02 -1.89 39.82
C GLU A 124 -38.10 -2.43 41.26
N ALA A 125 -39.31 -2.66 41.79
CA ALA A 125 -39.53 -3.29 43.10
C ALA A 125 -38.90 -4.68 43.17
N ARG A 126 -39.09 -5.53 42.15
CA ARG A 126 -38.45 -6.86 42.08
C ARG A 126 -36.92 -6.78 41.99
N LEU A 127 -36.36 -5.76 41.33
CA LEU A 127 -34.91 -5.52 41.29
C LEU A 127 -34.37 -5.07 42.65
N GLN A 128 -35.10 -4.21 43.37
CA GLN A 128 -34.76 -3.81 44.75
C GLN A 128 -34.86 -4.99 45.72
N GLU A 129 -35.89 -5.83 45.62
CA GLU A 129 -36.03 -7.03 46.45
C GLU A 129 -34.88 -8.03 46.20
N ILE A 130 -34.46 -8.20 44.94
CA ILE A 130 -33.29 -9.01 44.59
C ILE A 130 -32.00 -8.38 45.14
N GLN A 131 -31.85 -7.06 45.11
CA GLN A 131 -30.70 -6.38 45.74
C GLN A 131 -30.70 -6.54 47.26
N ALA A 132 -31.84 -6.42 47.93
CA ALA A 132 -31.99 -6.61 49.37
C ALA A 132 -31.67 -8.06 49.78
N LYS A 133 -32.19 -9.06 49.05
CA LYS A 133 -31.85 -10.49 49.27
C LYS A 133 -30.37 -10.78 49.03
N ASN A 134 -29.75 -10.18 48.02
CA ASN A 134 -28.31 -10.32 47.78
C ASN A 134 -27.45 -9.64 48.88
N ALA A 135 -27.91 -8.53 49.47
CA ALA A 135 -27.25 -7.87 50.59
C ALA A 135 -27.36 -8.70 51.89
N ALA A 136 -28.53 -9.27 52.19
CA ALA A 136 -28.74 -10.13 53.35
C ALA A 136 -27.91 -11.42 53.32
N LEU A 137 -27.56 -11.92 52.13
CA LEU A 137 -26.76 -13.14 51.94
C LEU A 137 -25.23 -12.95 52.08
N GLY A 138 -24.76 -11.79 52.58
CA GLY A 138 -23.35 -11.57 52.96
C GLY A 138 -22.32 -11.60 51.82
N LYS A 139 -22.75 -11.78 50.56
CA LYS A 139 -21.86 -11.71 49.40
C LYS A 139 -21.46 -10.25 49.17
N LYS A 140 -20.17 -9.94 49.36
CA LYS A 140 -19.61 -8.59 49.15
C LYS A 140 -20.10 -8.00 47.83
N ALA A 141 -21.03 -7.05 47.92
CA ALA A 141 -21.49 -6.30 46.77
C ALA A 141 -20.31 -5.49 46.23
N LYS A 142 -19.99 -5.67 44.93
CA LYS A 142 -19.25 -4.62 44.21
C LYS A 142 -20.06 -3.33 44.37
N ALA A 143 -19.39 -2.25 44.76
CA ALA A 143 -20.01 -0.94 44.87
C ALA A 143 -20.86 -0.67 43.62
N PRO A 144 -22.09 -0.12 43.76
CA PRO A 144 -22.92 0.15 42.60
C PRO A 144 -22.18 1.15 41.73
N THR A 145 -21.67 0.69 40.58
CA THR A 145 -21.34 1.59 39.49
C THR A 145 -22.59 2.40 39.25
N ALA A 146 -22.51 3.71 39.53
CA ALA A 146 -23.60 4.64 39.31
C ALA A 146 -24.28 4.28 38.00
N MET A 147 -25.61 4.10 38.03
CA MET A 147 -26.38 3.84 36.82
C MET A 147 -25.95 4.89 35.81
N LYS A 148 -25.19 4.48 34.80
CA LYS A 148 -24.92 5.34 33.66
C LYS A 148 -26.29 5.57 33.08
N SER A 149 -26.81 6.78 33.32
CA SER A 149 -27.87 7.32 32.49
C SER A 149 -27.48 7.00 31.06
N ILE A 150 -28.47 6.59 30.27
CA ILE A 150 -28.27 6.41 28.84
C ILE A 150 -28.16 7.83 28.26
N LYS A 151 -27.06 8.54 28.58
CA LYS A 151 -26.54 9.63 27.78
C LYS A 151 -26.41 9.03 26.40
N SER A 152 -27.33 9.42 25.53
CA SER A 152 -27.25 9.19 24.11
C SER A 152 -25.90 9.77 23.68
N ARG A 153 -24.93 8.88 23.44
CA ARG A 153 -23.56 9.30 23.09
C ARG A 153 -23.67 10.22 21.89
N GLU A 154 -23.29 11.47 22.10
CA GLU A 154 -23.49 12.53 21.12
C GLU A 154 -22.80 12.16 19.81
N ALA A 155 -23.40 12.61 18.71
CA ALA A 155 -22.77 12.45 17.41
C ALA A 155 -21.58 13.40 17.33
N SER A 156 -20.36 12.86 17.29
CA SER A 156 -19.18 13.61 16.89
C SER A 156 -19.25 13.90 15.40
N TYR A 157 -19.20 15.18 15.02
CA TYR A 157 -19.12 15.60 13.62
C TYR A 157 -17.66 15.90 13.27
N TYR A 158 -17.30 15.74 12.00
CA TYR A 158 -15.97 16.07 11.50
C TYR A 158 -16.09 16.89 10.22
N ARG A 159 -15.36 18.00 10.15
CA ARG A 159 -15.13 18.75 8.91
C ARG A 159 -13.82 18.25 8.31
N VAL A 160 -13.90 17.72 7.09
CA VAL A 160 -12.72 17.35 6.30
C VAL A 160 -12.52 18.43 5.25
N THR A 161 -11.31 18.94 5.13
CA THR A 161 -10.90 19.91 4.12
C THR A 161 -9.66 19.37 3.43
N CYS A 162 -9.72 19.22 2.11
CA CYS A 162 -8.56 18.99 1.27
C CYS A 162 -8.27 20.29 0.52
N LYS A 163 -6.99 20.62 0.35
CA LYS A 163 -6.51 21.66 -0.55
C LYS A 163 -5.33 21.10 -1.33
N ASP A 164 -5.27 21.41 -2.61
CA ASP A 164 -4.22 20.99 -3.52
C ASP A 164 -3.81 22.14 -4.45
N ASN A 165 -2.75 21.92 -5.21
CA ASN A 165 -2.23 22.82 -6.23
C ASN A 165 -2.48 22.31 -7.66
N GLY A 166 -3.45 21.39 -7.84
CA GLY A 166 -3.79 20.83 -9.14
C GLY A 166 -4.70 21.74 -9.96
N ARG A 167 -5.24 21.18 -11.06
CA ARG A 167 -6.26 21.87 -11.86
C ARG A 167 -7.54 22.07 -11.03
N GLY A 168 -7.96 23.33 -10.90
CA GLY A 168 -9.24 23.67 -10.28
C GLY A 168 -10.44 23.13 -11.08
N MET A 169 -11.57 22.90 -10.40
CA MET A 169 -12.83 22.57 -11.05
C MET A 169 -13.64 23.84 -11.38
N PRO A 170 -14.34 23.91 -12.52
CA PRO A 170 -15.30 24.97 -12.80
C PRO A 170 -16.39 25.00 -11.71
N HIS A 171 -16.69 26.19 -11.16
CA HIS A 171 -17.61 26.32 -10.03
C HIS A 171 -19.01 25.73 -10.29
N ASP A 172 -19.51 25.84 -11.53
CA ASP A 172 -20.83 25.37 -11.93
C ASP A 172 -20.92 23.83 -12.04
N ASP A 173 -19.78 23.14 -12.22
CA ASP A 173 -19.72 21.68 -12.29
C ASP A 173 -19.61 21.02 -10.91
N ILE A 174 -19.12 21.74 -9.90
CA ILE A 174 -18.93 21.20 -8.53
C ILE A 174 -20.21 20.53 -7.99
N PRO A 175 -21.42 21.13 -8.05
CA PRO A 175 -22.64 20.50 -7.58
C PRO A 175 -23.01 19.24 -8.37
N ASN A 176 -22.74 19.20 -9.67
CA ASN A 176 -23.02 18.06 -10.54
C ASN A 176 -22.04 16.89 -10.29
N MET A 177 -20.77 17.18 -10.03
CA MET A 177 -19.76 16.16 -9.73
C MET A 177 -20.00 15.54 -8.34
N PHE A 178 -20.20 16.36 -7.30
CA PHE A 178 -20.63 15.86 -5.99
C PHE A 178 -22.00 15.15 -6.08
N GLY A 179 -22.93 15.68 -6.86
CA GLY A 179 -24.27 15.10 -7.04
C GLY A 179 -24.30 13.75 -7.77
N ARG A 180 -23.42 13.51 -8.76
CA ARG A 180 -23.34 12.23 -9.49
C ARG A 180 -22.48 11.18 -8.81
N VAL A 181 -21.40 11.57 -8.13
CA VAL A 181 -20.46 10.63 -7.47
C VAL A 181 -20.84 10.35 -6.01
N LEU A 182 -21.51 11.30 -5.33
CA LEU A 182 -21.89 11.19 -3.90
C LEU A 182 -23.40 11.46 -3.68
N SER A 183 -24.24 10.98 -4.60
CA SER A 183 -25.70 11.13 -4.53
C SER A 183 -26.29 10.46 -3.27
N GLY A 184 -26.66 11.27 -2.26
CA GLY A 184 -27.09 10.74 -0.97
C GLY A 184 -27.73 11.74 0.02
N THR A 185 -28.25 12.88 -0.42
CA THR A 185 -28.96 13.82 0.47
C THR A 185 -30.41 13.40 0.75
N LYS A 186 -30.61 12.59 1.80
CA LYS A 186 -31.82 12.58 2.65
C LYS A 186 -31.56 11.85 3.98
N TYR A 187 -31.86 12.51 5.10
CA TYR A 187 -31.66 11.98 6.46
C TYR A 187 -32.77 10.98 6.85
N GLY A 188 -32.42 9.89 7.57
CA GLY A 188 -33.42 8.92 8.08
C GLY A 188 -32.88 7.62 8.73
N LEU A 189 -32.64 7.67 10.05
CA LEU A 189 -32.65 6.58 11.07
C LEU A 189 -32.06 5.15 10.82
N LYS A 190 -30.80 4.99 11.25
CA LYS A 190 -30.12 3.88 12.00
C LYS A 190 -30.65 2.41 12.01
N GLN A 191 -29.67 1.50 11.86
CA GLN A 191 -29.43 0.38 12.79
C GLN A 191 -27.98 0.49 13.35
N THR A 192 -27.70 0.01 14.56
CA THR A 192 -26.37 0.10 15.20
C THR A 192 -25.76 -1.25 15.57
N ARG A 193 -24.46 -1.43 15.26
CA ARG A 193 -23.54 -2.34 15.95
C ARG A 193 -22.33 -1.55 16.48
N GLY A 194 -21.64 -2.10 17.48
CA GLY A 194 -20.82 -1.33 18.44
C GLY A 194 -19.59 -0.59 17.87
N LYS A 195 -19.26 0.55 18.49
CA LYS A 195 -18.01 1.31 18.25
C LYS A 195 -16.98 1.01 19.35
N PHE A 196 -15.85 0.40 18.98
CA PHE A 196 -14.59 0.48 19.72
C PHE A 196 -13.86 1.81 19.43
N GLY A 197 -12.91 2.19 20.29
CA GLY A 197 -12.35 3.54 20.41
C GLY A 197 -11.66 4.13 19.17
N LEU A 198 -11.64 5.48 19.09
CA LEU A 198 -11.24 6.22 17.88
C LEU A 198 -9.72 6.28 17.61
N GLY A 199 -8.86 6.10 18.64
CA GLY A 199 -7.41 6.19 18.47
C GLY A 199 -6.84 5.22 17.42
N ALA A 200 -7.41 4.01 17.34
CA ALA A 200 -7.05 3.02 16.33
C ALA A 200 -7.51 3.36 14.89
N LYS A 201 -8.26 4.46 14.69
CA LYS A 201 -8.77 4.90 13.38
C LYS A 201 -7.96 6.07 12.82
N MET A 202 -7.61 7.05 13.64
CA MET A 202 -6.65 8.11 13.24
C MET A 202 -5.29 7.53 12.86
N SER A 203 -4.85 6.48 13.56
CA SER A 203 -3.68 5.69 13.19
C SER A 203 -3.73 5.13 11.76
N LYS A 204 -4.92 4.78 11.23
CA LYS A 204 -5.06 4.29 9.85
C LYS A 204 -4.95 5.38 8.80
N ILE A 205 -5.47 6.57 9.08
CA ILE A 205 -5.34 7.73 8.17
C ILE A 205 -3.88 8.17 8.12
N LEU A 206 -3.20 8.29 9.27
CA LEU A 206 -1.77 8.57 9.31
C LEU A 206 -0.93 7.47 8.64
N HIS A 207 -1.30 6.20 8.79
CA HIS A 207 -0.65 5.09 8.10
C HIS A 207 -0.85 5.14 6.58
N TYR A 208 -2.04 5.51 6.11
CA TYR A 208 -2.31 5.78 4.69
C TYR A 208 -1.44 6.91 4.16
N MET A 209 -1.41 8.07 4.83
CA MET A 209 -0.58 9.21 4.42
C MET A 209 0.92 8.87 4.39
N ARG A 210 1.40 8.07 5.34
CA ARG A 210 2.78 7.57 5.35
C ARG A 210 3.05 6.61 4.19
N GLN A 211 2.12 5.71 3.86
CA GLN A 211 2.27 4.84 2.70
C GLN A 211 2.19 5.62 1.37
N MET A 212 1.33 6.63 1.27
CA MET A 212 1.33 7.58 0.14
C MET A 212 2.69 8.24 -0.02
N ALA A 213 3.27 8.74 1.08
CA ALA A 213 4.58 9.39 1.08
C ALA A 213 5.78 8.45 0.77
N VAL A 214 5.59 7.11 0.84
CA VAL A 214 6.54 6.11 0.35
C VAL A 214 6.46 5.96 -1.18
N ILE A 215 5.26 5.85 -1.74
CA ILE A 215 5.08 5.59 -3.19
C ILE A 215 5.12 6.87 -4.04
N THR A 216 4.88 8.03 -3.44
CA THR A 216 4.96 9.37 -4.07
C THR A 216 5.98 10.27 -3.34
N PRO A 217 7.30 9.99 -3.43
CA PRO A 217 8.33 10.77 -2.73
C PRO A 217 8.47 12.22 -3.24
N TYR A 218 7.90 12.54 -4.40
CA TYR A 218 7.83 13.88 -5.01
C TYR A 218 6.68 14.73 -4.49
N ALA A 219 5.63 14.11 -3.95
CA ALA A 219 4.51 14.81 -3.34
C ALA A 219 4.88 15.34 -1.95
N GLN A 220 4.34 16.51 -1.60
CA GLN A 220 4.34 17.03 -0.24
C GLN A 220 2.94 16.91 0.36
N PHE A 221 2.84 16.27 1.53
CA PHE A 221 1.57 16.18 2.28
C PHE A 221 1.67 16.93 3.61
N LEU A 222 0.65 17.71 3.95
CA LEU A 222 0.48 18.37 5.24
C LEU A 222 -0.83 17.87 5.87
N PHE A 223 -0.72 17.02 6.88
CA PHE A 223 -1.86 16.51 7.63
C PHE A 223 -2.04 17.30 8.93
N LYS A 224 -3.25 17.82 9.16
CA LYS A 224 -3.66 18.53 10.37
C LYS A 224 -4.91 17.86 10.96
N PHE A 225 -4.83 17.45 12.21
CA PHE A 225 -5.99 17.11 13.03
C PHE A 225 -6.20 18.22 14.07
N LEU A 226 -7.42 18.76 14.11
CA LEU A 226 -7.84 19.80 15.04
C LEU A 226 -8.98 19.24 15.92
N SER A 227 -8.82 19.31 17.24
CA SER A 227 -9.86 18.97 18.21
C SER A 227 -10.20 20.21 19.04
N GLU A 228 -11.33 20.16 19.74
CA GLU A 228 -11.73 21.21 20.69
C GLU A 228 -10.73 21.34 21.86
N SER A 229 -9.92 20.30 22.12
CA SER A 229 -8.79 20.36 23.06
C SER A 229 -7.48 20.58 22.30
N PRO A 230 -6.77 21.71 22.46
CA PRO A 230 -5.53 22.00 21.73
C PRO A 230 -4.44 20.93 21.88
N ASP A 231 -4.35 20.30 23.05
CA ASP A 231 -3.37 19.23 23.36
C ASP A 231 -3.52 17.96 22.51
N LYS A 232 -4.67 17.82 21.83
CA LYS A 232 -4.96 16.71 20.91
C LYS A 232 -4.69 17.07 19.45
N ASN A 233 -4.28 18.31 19.16
CA ASN A 233 -4.00 18.73 17.79
C ASN A 233 -2.72 18.05 17.29
N VAL A 234 -2.78 17.47 16.10
CA VAL A 234 -1.67 16.74 15.50
C VAL A 234 -1.40 17.32 14.12
N THR A 235 -0.20 17.88 13.92
CA THR A 235 0.27 18.31 12.60
C THR A 235 1.44 17.43 12.18
N VAL A 236 1.35 16.82 11.01
CA VAL A 236 2.40 15.98 10.42
C VAL A 236 2.67 16.46 8.99
N ARG A 237 3.94 16.79 8.70
CA ARG A 237 4.38 17.17 7.36
C ARG A 237 5.24 16.05 6.77
N PHE A 238 4.80 15.50 5.65
CA PHE A 238 5.58 14.61 4.80
C PHE A 238 6.17 15.48 3.67
N ALA A 239 7.37 16.01 3.87
CA ALA A 239 8.05 16.81 2.85
C ALA A 239 8.44 15.95 1.64
N ARG A 240 8.54 16.53 0.44
CA ARG A 240 9.08 15.83 -0.75
C ARG A 240 10.59 15.56 -0.60
N ARG A 241 11.12 14.63 -1.39
CA ARG A 241 12.57 14.26 -1.42
C ARG A 241 13.19 14.24 -2.81
N THR A 242 12.38 14.37 -3.85
CA THR A 242 12.81 14.47 -5.24
C THR A 242 11.80 15.34 -5.98
N ASP A 243 12.25 16.00 -7.04
CA ASP A 243 11.40 16.74 -7.97
C ASP A 243 11.23 15.96 -9.29
N VAL A 244 11.73 14.71 -9.35
CA VAL A 244 11.56 13.79 -10.49
C VAL A 244 10.25 13.02 -10.36
N MET A 245 9.24 13.44 -11.12
CA MET A 245 7.96 12.75 -11.24
C MET A 245 8.05 11.58 -12.26
N PRO A 246 7.30 10.48 -12.08
CA PRO A 246 7.04 9.50 -13.14
C PRO A 246 6.42 10.12 -14.39
N PRO A 247 6.56 9.50 -15.58
CA PRO A 247 5.84 9.94 -16.77
C PRO A 247 4.33 9.79 -16.56
N ALA A 248 3.54 10.75 -17.06
CA ALA A 248 2.08 10.67 -16.98
C ALA A 248 1.55 9.45 -17.79
N PRO A 249 0.50 8.75 -17.30
CA PRO A 249 -0.09 7.64 -18.03
C PRO A 249 -0.73 8.12 -19.35
N LEU A 250 -0.53 7.37 -20.42
CA LEU A 250 -1.07 7.71 -21.75
C LEU A 250 -2.38 6.96 -21.99
N GLU A 251 -3.35 7.64 -22.60
CA GLU A 251 -4.57 6.99 -23.06
C GLU A 251 -4.24 6.01 -24.20
N THR A 252 -4.68 4.77 -24.05
CA THR A 252 -4.50 3.70 -25.04
C THR A 252 -5.83 3.06 -25.38
N LYS A 253 -5.88 2.44 -26.56
CA LYS A 253 -7.07 1.75 -27.06
C LYS A 253 -7.24 0.40 -26.37
N TYR A 254 -8.39 -0.23 -26.57
CA TYR A 254 -8.65 -1.53 -25.98
C TYR A 254 -7.91 -2.65 -26.72
N HIS A 255 -7.38 -3.61 -25.98
CA HIS A 255 -6.89 -4.86 -26.55
C HIS A 255 -8.07 -5.80 -26.83
N PRO A 256 -8.14 -6.50 -27.98
CA PRO A 256 -9.28 -7.35 -28.32
C PRO A 256 -9.67 -8.38 -27.25
N SER A 257 -8.70 -8.98 -26.55
CA SER A 257 -8.97 -9.99 -25.51
C SER A 257 -9.53 -9.40 -24.20
N ALA A 258 -9.42 -8.09 -23.99
CA ALA A 258 -9.90 -7.36 -22.80
C ALA A 258 -11.35 -6.88 -22.91
N VAL A 259 -12.02 -7.12 -24.05
CA VAL A 259 -13.21 -6.37 -24.45
C VAL A 259 -14.49 -7.18 -24.21
N ASP A 260 -15.32 -6.73 -23.27
CA ASP A 260 -16.64 -7.30 -23.01
C ASP A 260 -17.69 -6.94 -24.08
N LEU A 261 -18.73 -7.77 -24.22
CA LEU A 261 -19.90 -7.52 -25.09
C LEU A 261 -20.53 -6.13 -24.91
N LEU A 262 -20.58 -5.61 -23.68
CA LEU A 262 -21.11 -4.28 -23.36
C LEU A 262 -20.17 -3.17 -23.86
N LEU A 263 -18.86 -3.40 -23.81
CA LEU A 263 -17.87 -2.46 -24.32
C LEU A 263 -17.89 -2.41 -25.85
N ILE A 264 -18.02 -3.56 -26.55
CA ILE A 264 -18.20 -3.58 -28.01
C ILE A 264 -19.44 -2.75 -28.41
N LYS A 265 -20.58 -2.95 -27.72
CA LYS A 265 -21.81 -2.19 -27.99
C LYS A 265 -21.63 -0.68 -27.79
N ARG A 266 -20.88 -0.27 -26.77
CA ARG A 266 -20.54 1.13 -26.52
C ARG A 266 -19.65 1.70 -27.64
N LEU A 267 -18.55 1.02 -27.96
CA LEU A 267 -17.63 1.41 -29.05
C LEU A 267 -18.35 1.51 -30.41
N ILE A 268 -19.26 0.59 -30.73
CA ILE A 268 -20.11 0.65 -31.94
C ILE A 268 -21.00 1.91 -31.98
N THR A 269 -21.44 2.38 -30.81
CA THR A 269 -22.31 3.56 -30.70
C THR A 269 -21.51 4.85 -30.84
N GLU A 270 -20.36 4.91 -30.15
CA GLU A 270 -19.47 6.08 -30.03
C GLU A 270 -18.54 6.26 -31.25
N THR A 271 -18.20 5.18 -31.98
CA THR A 271 -17.24 5.26 -33.09
C THR A 271 -17.69 6.20 -34.22
N SER A 272 -16.70 6.88 -34.78
CA SER A 272 -16.78 7.66 -36.02
C SER A 272 -16.59 6.81 -37.28
N LYS A 273 -16.16 5.54 -37.15
CA LYS A 273 -15.84 4.67 -38.30
C LYS A 273 -17.11 4.06 -38.89
N GLN A 274 -17.22 4.15 -40.21
CA GLN A 274 -18.39 3.64 -40.93
C GLN A 274 -18.33 2.13 -41.15
N ASN A 275 -17.15 1.60 -41.50
CA ASN A 275 -16.98 0.22 -41.96
C ASN A 275 -16.36 -0.70 -40.89
N LEU A 276 -16.80 -1.96 -40.83
CA LEU A 276 -16.29 -2.97 -39.89
C LEU A 276 -14.76 -3.13 -39.94
N LEU A 277 -14.15 -3.10 -41.14
CA LEU A 277 -12.69 -3.17 -41.28
C LEU A 277 -11.98 -1.99 -40.59
N GLN A 278 -12.52 -0.78 -40.75
CA GLN A 278 -11.94 0.43 -40.13
C GLN A 278 -12.17 0.45 -38.62
N PHE A 279 -13.29 -0.06 -38.14
CA PHE A 279 -13.56 -0.23 -36.72
C PHE A 279 -12.54 -1.18 -36.07
N LEU A 280 -12.35 -2.37 -36.64
CA LEU A 280 -11.36 -3.33 -36.12
C LEU A 280 -9.93 -2.78 -36.14
N GLN A 281 -9.56 -2.05 -37.21
CA GLN A 281 -8.22 -1.46 -37.34
C GLN A 281 -7.97 -0.25 -36.42
N HIS A 282 -8.99 0.55 -36.12
CA HIS A 282 -8.79 1.85 -35.44
C HIS A 282 -9.29 1.91 -34.00
N GLU A 283 -10.17 1.03 -33.54
CA GLU A 283 -10.65 1.02 -32.15
C GLU A 283 -9.87 0.06 -31.23
N PHE A 284 -9.05 -0.84 -31.80
CA PHE A 284 -8.29 -1.83 -31.04
C PHE A 284 -6.76 -1.72 -31.23
N VAL A 285 -6.01 -2.16 -30.22
CA VAL A 285 -4.53 -2.28 -30.26
C VAL A 285 -4.13 -3.56 -30.97
N ASN A 286 -2.97 -3.56 -31.64
CA ASN A 286 -2.36 -4.71 -32.34
C ASN A 286 -3.24 -5.34 -33.46
N VAL A 287 -4.19 -4.60 -34.02
CA VAL A 287 -5.02 -5.05 -35.16
C VAL A 287 -4.65 -4.29 -36.45
N GLY A 288 -3.71 -4.85 -37.21
CA GLY A 288 -3.35 -4.35 -38.55
C GLY A 288 -4.43 -4.65 -39.60
N LYS A 289 -4.44 -3.91 -40.73
CA LYS A 289 -5.44 -4.06 -41.81
C LYS A 289 -5.56 -5.50 -42.31
N SER A 290 -4.44 -6.14 -42.63
CA SER A 290 -4.39 -7.54 -43.12
C SER A 290 -4.88 -8.54 -42.08
N TYR A 291 -4.71 -8.25 -40.78
CA TYR A 291 -5.22 -9.09 -39.71
C TYR A 291 -6.72 -8.88 -39.50
N ALA A 292 -7.21 -7.65 -39.58
CA ALA A 292 -8.64 -7.35 -39.55
C ALA A 292 -9.41 -8.01 -40.70
N GLU A 293 -8.85 -8.02 -41.92
CA GLU A 293 -9.44 -8.73 -43.07
C GLU A 293 -9.55 -10.25 -42.82
N ARG A 294 -8.53 -10.87 -42.21
CA ARG A 294 -8.57 -12.29 -41.79
C ARG A 294 -9.60 -12.54 -40.70
N LEU A 295 -9.64 -11.70 -39.65
CA LEU A 295 -10.62 -11.81 -38.57
C LEU A 295 -12.06 -11.74 -39.10
N ILE A 296 -12.33 -10.85 -40.06
CA ILE A 296 -13.65 -10.76 -40.71
C ILE A 296 -14.01 -12.05 -41.46
N GLY A 297 -13.04 -12.67 -42.16
CA GLY A 297 -13.23 -13.98 -42.80
C GLY A 297 -13.58 -15.10 -41.80
N GLU A 298 -12.90 -15.15 -40.66
CA GLU A 298 -13.15 -16.12 -39.58
C GLU A 298 -14.49 -15.90 -38.85
N MET A 299 -15.04 -14.68 -38.87
CA MET A 299 -16.35 -14.40 -38.28
C MET A 299 -17.49 -15.13 -39.03
N GLY A 300 -17.36 -15.32 -40.34
CA GLY A 300 -18.28 -16.05 -41.20
C GLY A 300 -18.79 -15.25 -42.41
N PRO A 301 -19.58 -15.87 -43.32
CA PRO A 301 -20.10 -15.22 -44.53
C PRO A 301 -21.05 -14.03 -44.23
N ASP A 302 -21.62 -13.99 -43.03
CA ASP A 302 -22.49 -12.89 -42.55
C ASP A 302 -21.72 -11.60 -42.21
N PHE A 303 -20.41 -11.54 -42.48
CA PHE A 303 -19.54 -10.40 -42.18
C PHE A 303 -18.80 -9.92 -43.44
N GLY A 304 -18.98 -8.63 -43.77
CA GLY A 304 -18.31 -7.99 -44.91
C GLY A 304 -17.35 -6.88 -44.45
N PRO A 305 -16.17 -6.70 -45.06
CA PRO A 305 -15.24 -5.62 -44.68
C PRO A 305 -15.82 -4.20 -44.82
N LYS A 306 -16.78 -4.02 -45.73
CA LYS A 306 -17.52 -2.77 -45.97
C LYS A 306 -18.89 -2.72 -45.25
N MET A 307 -19.17 -3.65 -44.35
CA MET A 307 -20.43 -3.66 -43.59
C MET A 307 -20.49 -2.44 -42.65
N PRO A 308 -21.62 -1.73 -42.57
CA PRO A 308 -21.76 -0.62 -41.64
C PRO A 308 -21.73 -1.09 -40.18
N VAL A 309 -20.87 -0.47 -39.37
CA VAL A 309 -20.65 -0.84 -37.96
C VAL A 309 -21.93 -0.68 -37.13
N LYS A 310 -22.70 0.37 -37.41
CA LYS A 310 -23.92 0.73 -36.67
C LYS A 310 -25.14 -0.14 -37.00
N SER A 311 -25.06 -1.01 -38.02
CA SER A 311 -26.11 -1.98 -38.36
C SER A 311 -25.85 -3.39 -37.81
N LEU A 312 -24.78 -3.60 -37.03
CA LEU A 312 -24.44 -4.91 -36.48
C LEU A 312 -25.51 -5.41 -35.50
N THR A 313 -26.00 -6.62 -35.75
CA THR A 313 -26.98 -7.28 -34.89
C THR A 313 -26.36 -7.75 -33.58
N SER A 314 -27.18 -7.96 -32.53
CA SER A 314 -26.66 -8.50 -31.26
C SER A 314 -26.07 -9.91 -31.40
N GLN A 315 -26.51 -10.72 -32.37
CA GLN A 315 -25.92 -12.03 -32.68
C GLN A 315 -24.51 -11.87 -33.29
N GLN A 316 -24.35 -10.96 -34.25
CA GLN A 316 -23.03 -10.66 -34.84
C GLN A 316 -22.05 -10.12 -33.80
N ILE A 317 -22.50 -9.26 -32.87
CA ILE A 317 -21.66 -8.76 -31.76
C ILE A 317 -21.21 -9.90 -30.83
N VAL A 318 -22.08 -10.89 -30.57
CA VAL A 318 -21.70 -12.09 -29.80
C VAL A 318 -20.66 -12.93 -30.55
N ARG A 319 -20.78 -13.07 -31.88
CA ARG A 319 -19.79 -13.79 -32.71
C ARG A 319 -18.43 -13.09 -32.72
N ILE A 320 -18.38 -11.75 -32.82
CA ILE A 320 -17.13 -10.96 -32.71
C ILE A 320 -16.43 -11.25 -31.38
N HIS A 321 -17.17 -11.14 -30.27
CA HIS A 321 -16.63 -11.41 -28.93
C HIS A 321 -16.15 -12.86 -28.74
N GLN A 322 -16.89 -13.85 -29.28
CA GLN A 322 -16.43 -15.25 -29.27
C GLN A 322 -15.10 -15.41 -30.00
N LEU A 323 -14.94 -14.80 -31.18
CA LEU A 323 -13.68 -14.83 -31.92
C LEU A 323 -12.55 -14.14 -31.15
N PHE A 324 -12.81 -13.00 -30.50
CA PHE A 324 -11.80 -12.30 -29.68
C PHE A 324 -11.29 -13.10 -28.47
N ARG A 325 -12.06 -14.08 -27.97
CA ARG A 325 -11.62 -15.02 -26.92
C ARG A 325 -10.96 -16.29 -27.46
N GLN A 326 -11.14 -16.59 -28.74
CA GLN A 326 -10.56 -17.77 -29.41
C GLN A 326 -9.24 -17.43 -30.14
N ALA A 327 -9.15 -16.25 -30.74
CA ALA A 327 -7.97 -15.77 -31.41
C ALA A 327 -6.89 -15.35 -30.40
N LYS A 328 -5.63 -15.68 -30.70
CA LYS A 328 -4.47 -15.15 -29.99
C LYS A 328 -4.08 -13.82 -30.63
N PHE A 329 -3.87 -12.81 -29.80
CA PHE A 329 -3.40 -11.49 -30.22
C PHE A 329 -2.00 -11.26 -29.64
N ASP A 330 -1.23 -10.36 -30.26
CA ASP A 330 0.05 -9.92 -29.72
C ASP A 330 -0.19 -9.07 -28.46
N ASP A 331 0.74 -9.19 -27.50
CA ASP A 331 0.67 -8.53 -26.21
C ASP A 331 0.70 -6.98 -26.36
N PRO A 332 -0.18 -6.22 -25.68
CA PRO A 332 -0.14 -4.76 -25.70
C PRO A 332 1.11 -4.22 -24.99
N SER A 333 1.63 -3.09 -25.48
CA SER A 333 2.76 -2.41 -24.82
C SER A 333 2.40 -1.88 -23.43
N GLY A 334 3.42 -1.82 -22.56
CA GLY A 334 3.34 -1.21 -21.23
C GLY A 334 3.49 0.31 -21.21
N ASP A 335 3.79 0.96 -22.35
CA ASP A 335 4.10 2.40 -22.43
C ASP A 335 2.96 3.33 -21.96
N CYS A 336 1.73 2.82 -21.88
CA CYS A 336 0.60 3.56 -21.34
C CYS A 336 0.59 3.66 -19.80
N LEU A 337 1.45 2.89 -19.11
CA LEU A 337 1.47 2.77 -17.66
C LEU A 337 2.42 3.78 -17.02
N SER A 338 2.05 4.26 -15.83
CA SER A 338 2.87 5.13 -14.99
C SER A 338 3.30 4.38 -13.71
N PRO A 339 4.36 3.55 -13.77
CA PRO A 339 4.99 2.98 -12.57
C PRO A 339 5.63 4.07 -11.72
N ALA A 340 5.79 3.85 -10.42
CA ALA A 340 6.49 4.82 -9.57
C ALA A 340 7.98 4.94 -9.97
N GLY A 341 8.57 3.83 -10.44
CA GLY A 341 9.97 3.73 -10.82
C GLY A 341 10.85 3.30 -9.65
N GLU A 342 11.90 2.54 -9.97
CA GLU A 342 12.78 1.95 -8.95
C GLU A 342 13.41 3.02 -8.03
N TYR A 343 13.87 4.12 -8.63
CA TYR A 343 14.47 5.25 -7.92
C TYR A 343 13.52 5.87 -6.88
N ASN A 344 12.27 6.16 -7.28
CA ASN A 344 11.28 6.78 -6.41
C ASN A 344 10.85 5.84 -5.28
N LEU A 345 10.56 4.58 -5.61
CA LEU A 345 10.19 3.58 -4.61
C LEU A 345 11.31 3.41 -3.57
N ARG A 346 12.57 3.33 -4.02
CA ARG A 346 13.74 3.25 -3.14
C ARG A 346 13.87 4.48 -2.24
N LEU A 347 13.72 5.68 -2.82
CA LEU A 347 13.86 6.94 -2.10
C LEU A 347 12.77 7.10 -1.03
N GLY A 348 11.52 6.78 -1.34
CA GLY A 348 10.40 6.83 -0.40
C GLY A 348 10.52 5.83 0.75
N ILE A 349 10.99 4.62 0.49
CA ILE A 349 11.30 3.62 1.53
C ILE A 349 12.41 4.14 2.47
N ILE A 350 13.51 4.68 1.93
CA ILE A 350 14.62 5.25 2.72
C ILE A 350 14.14 6.42 3.57
N LYS A 351 13.35 7.32 2.97
CA LYS A 351 12.80 8.52 3.57
C LYS A 351 11.88 8.22 4.76
N GLU A 352 10.88 7.38 4.57
CA GLU A 352 9.80 7.23 5.55
C GLU A 352 10.09 6.19 6.62
N LEU A 353 10.99 5.22 6.38
CA LEU A 353 11.21 4.10 7.31
C LEU A 353 12.63 4.02 7.89
N HIS A 354 13.59 4.71 7.26
CA HIS A 354 15.02 4.69 7.61
C HIS A 354 15.56 3.26 7.85
N PRO A 355 15.42 2.34 6.89
CA PRO A 355 15.95 0.98 7.01
C PRO A 355 17.48 0.99 6.94
N ASP A 356 18.09 -0.04 7.53
CA ASP A 356 19.54 -0.27 7.45
C ASP A 356 19.98 -0.62 6.02
N MET A 357 19.11 -1.32 5.29
CA MET A 357 19.39 -1.87 3.96
C MET A 357 18.12 -1.87 3.12
N VAL A 358 18.24 -1.50 1.84
CA VAL A 358 17.14 -1.57 0.86
C VAL A 358 17.61 -2.16 -0.46
N ALA A 359 16.72 -2.92 -1.10
CA ALA A 359 16.81 -3.39 -2.47
C ALA A 359 15.48 -3.10 -3.18
N THR A 360 15.53 -2.87 -4.49
CA THR A 360 14.39 -2.48 -5.30
C THR A 360 14.51 -3.07 -6.70
N TYR A 361 13.38 -3.28 -7.36
CA TYR A 361 13.31 -3.87 -8.69
C TYR A 361 12.02 -3.43 -9.38
N SER A 362 12.10 -3.04 -10.65
CA SER A 362 10.94 -2.82 -11.52
C SER A 362 10.93 -3.88 -12.62
N GLY A 363 9.84 -4.62 -12.76
CA GLY A 363 9.70 -5.67 -13.77
C GLY A 363 9.39 -5.12 -15.16
N SER A 364 9.66 -5.92 -16.20
CA SER A 364 9.14 -5.66 -17.54
C SER A 364 7.61 -5.69 -17.55
N ALA A 365 7.00 -5.01 -18.51
CA ALA A 365 5.57 -5.15 -18.77
C ALA A 365 5.19 -6.61 -19.06
N GLN A 366 4.06 -7.04 -18.51
CA GLN A 366 3.42 -8.33 -18.73
C GLN A 366 1.92 -8.09 -18.98
N VAL A 367 1.17 -9.13 -19.34
CA VAL A 367 -0.24 -8.99 -19.72
C VAL A 367 -1.09 -10.01 -18.98
N PHE A 368 -2.27 -9.58 -18.51
CA PHE A 368 -3.32 -10.48 -18.04
C PHE A 368 -4.65 -10.05 -18.69
N GLU A 369 -5.45 -10.98 -19.21
CA GLU A 369 -6.74 -10.68 -19.87
C GLU A 369 -6.69 -9.54 -20.93
N GLY A 370 -5.55 -9.34 -21.63
CA GLY A 370 -5.37 -8.23 -22.56
C GLY A 370 -5.08 -6.85 -21.93
N HIS A 371 -4.91 -6.78 -20.61
CA HIS A 371 -4.46 -5.58 -19.89
C HIS A 371 -2.96 -5.65 -19.62
N PRO A 372 -2.15 -4.66 -20.08
CA PRO A 372 -0.75 -4.58 -19.71
C PRO A 372 -0.64 -4.18 -18.23
N PHE A 373 0.32 -4.80 -17.52
CA PHE A 373 0.65 -4.51 -16.14
C PHE A 373 2.17 -4.56 -15.89
N ILE A 374 2.62 -3.78 -14.91
CA ILE A 374 4.00 -3.76 -14.41
C ILE A 374 3.96 -4.05 -12.91
N VAL A 375 4.94 -4.81 -12.42
CA VAL A 375 5.11 -5.08 -10.99
C VAL A 375 6.45 -4.53 -10.51
N GLU A 376 6.40 -3.68 -9.51
CA GLU A 376 7.57 -3.12 -8.84
C GLU A 376 7.63 -3.69 -7.42
N ALA A 377 8.83 -4.03 -6.96
CA ALA A 377 9.07 -4.53 -5.63
C ALA A 377 10.17 -3.73 -4.92
N GLY A 378 10.03 -3.61 -3.60
CA GLY A 378 11.04 -3.11 -2.69
C GLY A 378 11.14 -4.04 -1.49
N LEU A 379 12.35 -4.22 -0.98
CA LEU A 379 12.62 -5.00 0.22
C LEU A 379 13.56 -4.23 1.12
N SER A 380 13.16 -4.03 2.38
CA SER A 380 13.95 -3.33 3.38
C SER A 380 14.22 -4.21 4.61
N LEU A 381 15.43 -4.11 5.16
CA LEU A 381 15.76 -4.65 6.48
C LEU A 381 15.99 -3.53 7.49
N GLY A 382 15.53 -3.75 8.71
CA GLY A 382 15.66 -2.78 9.79
C GLY A 382 14.55 -1.73 9.77
N GLY A 383 14.87 -0.54 10.27
CA GLY A 383 13.96 0.60 10.30
C GLY A 383 13.42 0.91 11.71
N LYS A 384 13.17 2.21 11.94
CA LYS A 384 12.80 2.74 13.26
C LYS A 384 11.42 2.25 13.70
N ASP A 385 10.44 2.31 12.79
CA ASP A 385 9.02 2.02 13.06
C ASP A 385 8.53 0.69 12.44
N VAL A 386 9.45 -0.13 11.95
CA VAL A 386 9.16 -1.46 11.39
C VAL A 386 9.14 -2.49 12.54
N LYS A 387 8.08 -3.30 12.62
CA LYS A 387 7.97 -4.36 13.64
C LYS A 387 8.84 -5.57 13.24
N GLN A 388 9.24 -6.38 14.22
CA GLN A 388 9.87 -7.67 13.92
C GLN A 388 8.91 -8.56 13.10
N GLY A 389 9.47 -9.28 12.14
CA GLY A 389 8.73 -10.09 11.16
C GLY A 389 8.42 -9.36 9.84
N LEU A 390 7.52 -9.96 9.05
CA LEU A 390 7.09 -9.40 7.76
C LEU A 390 6.07 -8.26 7.95
N ASN A 391 6.41 -7.09 7.44
CA ASN A 391 5.53 -5.92 7.32
C ASN A 391 5.28 -5.71 5.82
N ILE A 392 4.04 -5.86 5.38
CA ILE A 392 3.71 -5.95 3.96
C ILE A 392 2.94 -4.69 3.54
N PHE A 393 3.51 -3.97 2.58
CA PHE A 393 3.02 -2.72 2.02
C PHE A 393 2.62 -3.00 0.57
N ARG A 394 1.36 -2.76 0.25
CA ARG A 394 0.77 -3.11 -1.05
C ARG A 394 0.27 -1.85 -1.72
N PHE A 395 0.58 -1.69 -3.00
CA PHE A 395 0.13 -0.58 -3.81
C PHE A 395 -0.51 -1.11 -5.09
N ALA A 396 -1.59 -0.48 -5.52
CA ALA A 396 -2.21 -0.72 -6.83
C ALA A 396 -2.37 0.63 -7.53
N ASN A 397 -1.84 0.80 -8.74
CA ASN A 397 -1.81 2.10 -9.45
C ASN A 397 -1.34 3.26 -8.56
N ARG A 398 -0.22 3.07 -7.84
CA ARG A 398 0.36 4.03 -6.87
C ARG A 398 -0.49 4.33 -5.62
N ILE A 399 -1.61 3.61 -5.40
CA ILE A 399 -2.50 3.77 -4.25
C ILE A 399 -2.26 2.67 -3.18
N PRO A 400 -2.02 3.02 -1.89
CA PRO A 400 -1.88 2.08 -0.78
C PRO A 400 -3.14 1.26 -0.50
N LEU A 401 -2.98 -0.06 -0.35
CA LEU A 401 -4.05 -0.99 0.04
C LEU A 401 -3.89 -1.36 1.52
N LEU A 402 -4.74 -0.81 2.40
CA LEU A 402 -4.59 -1.00 3.85
C LEU A 402 -5.35 -2.21 4.40
N PHE A 403 -6.54 -2.53 3.87
CA PHE A 403 -7.42 -3.53 4.46
C PHE A 403 -7.31 -4.91 3.78
N GLU A 404 -7.87 -5.94 4.40
CA GLU A 404 -8.05 -7.30 3.82
C GLU A 404 -6.75 -8.02 3.39
N GLN A 405 -5.60 -7.60 3.94
CA GLN A 405 -4.25 -8.06 3.61
C GLN A 405 -4.07 -9.59 3.51
N GLY A 406 -4.74 -10.39 4.35
CA GLY A 406 -4.56 -11.86 4.39
C GLY A 406 -5.10 -12.62 3.16
N ALA A 407 -5.99 -12.00 2.37
CA ALA A 407 -6.48 -12.59 1.12
C ALA A 407 -5.61 -12.24 -0.10
N ASP A 408 -4.74 -11.24 0.04
CA ASP A 408 -4.03 -10.60 -1.07
C ASP A 408 -2.91 -11.46 -1.67
N VAL A 409 -2.75 -11.38 -3.00
CA VAL A 409 -1.69 -12.05 -3.78
C VAL A 409 -0.27 -11.73 -3.29
N VAL A 410 0.01 -10.48 -2.90
CA VAL A 410 1.32 -10.05 -2.38
C VAL A 410 1.59 -10.72 -1.05
N THR A 411 0.63 -10.65 -0.13
CA THR A 411 0.74 -11.26 1.21
C THR A 411 0.91 -12.78 1.12
N ARG A 412 0.09 -13.43 0.29
CA ARG A 412 0.16 -14.88 0.08
C ARG A 412 1.49 -15.31 -0.54
N THR A 413 1.99 -14.54 -1.51
CA THR A 413 3.28 -14.80 -2.14
C THR A 413 4.44 -14.63 -1.15
N ALA A 414 4.51 -13.50 -0.44
CA ALA A 414 5.55 -13.21 0.54
C ALA A 414 5.58 -14.23 1.71
N VAL A 415 4.42 -14.71 2.16
CA VAL A 415 4.33 -15.66 3.28
C VAL A 415 4.50 -17.12 2.85
N LYS A 416 3.97 -17.53 1.69
CA LYS A 416 3.90 -18.96 1.30
C LYS A 416 4.85 -19.38 0.17
N ARG A 417 5.33 -18.45 -0.67
CA ARG A 417 6.05 -18.75 -1.91
C ARG A 417 7.52 -18.30 -1.93
N ILE A 418 7.96 -17.58 -0.90
CA ILE A 418 9.33 -17.07 -0.74
C ILE A 418 10.00 -17.78 0.43
N ASN A 419 11.13 -18.44 0.18
CA ASN A 419 11.96 -19.05 1.22
C ASN A 419 13.02 -18.05 1.72
N TRP A 420 12.65 -17.23 2.71
CA TRP A 420 13.49 -16.16 3.27
C TRP A 420 14.87 -16.63 3.75
N ASN A 421 14.94 -17.82 4.38
CA ASN A 421 16.18 -18.40 4.90
C ASN A 421 17.25 -18.62 3.81
N SER A 422 16.84 -18.89 2.56
CA SER A 422 17.75 -19.06 1.42
C SER A 422 18.51 -17.77 1.03
N TYR A 423 18.01 -16.62 1.49
CA TYR A 423 18.57 -15.29 1.28
C TYR A 423 19.28 -14.73 2.52
N LYS A 424 19.50 -15.55 3.56
CA LYS A 424 20.06 -15.15 4.87
C LYS A 424 19.19 -14.12 5.62
N ILE A 425 17.86 -14.20 5.44
CA ILE A 425 16.87 -13.34 6.11
C ILE A 425 16.00 -14.22 7.01
N ASN A 426 15.89 -13.88 8.30
CA ASN A 426 15.08 -14.60 9.28
C ASN A 426 13.71 -13.94 9.47
N GLN A 427 12.66 -14.63 9.00
CA GLN A 427 11.28 -14.15 9.02
C GLN A 427 10.70 -13.86 10.43
N THR A 428 11.30 -14.34 11.52
CA THR A 428 10.79 -14.10 12.89
C THR A 428 11.58 -13.05 13.66
N GLN A 429 12.88 -12.93 13.42
CA GLN A 429 13.77 -12.03 14.15
C GLN A 429 13.99 -10.69 13.44
N ASP A 430 14.10 -10.71 12.11
CA ASP A 430 14.42 -9.52 11.35
C ASP A 430 13.19 -8.60 11.19
N LYS A 431 13.45 -7.29 11.18
CA LYS A 431 12.46 -6.29 10.78
C LYS A 431 12.44 -6.23 9.25
N ILE A 432 11.45 -6.86 8.61
CA ILE A 432 11.38 -6.96 7.15
C ILE A 432 10.22 -6.11 6.65
N GLY A 433 10.51 -5.19 5.73
CA GLY A 433 9.50 -4.43 4.98
C GLY A 433 9.45 -4.92 3.54
N VAL A 434 8.30 -5.43 3.10
CA VAL A 434 8.04 -5.89 1.72
C VAL A 434 7.08 -4.91 1.06
N PHE A 435 7.54 -4.24 0.01
CA PHE A 435 6.77 -3.27 -0.77
C PHE A 435 6.49 -3.87 -2.13
N VAL A 436 5.24 -3.89 -2.57
CA VAL A 436 4.91 -4.29 -3.94
C VAL A 436 3.87 -3.35 -4.52
N SER A 437 4.19 -2.76 -5.68
CA SER A 437 3.29 -1.95 -6.49
C SER A 437 2.90 -2.72 -7.74
N ILE A 438 1.61 -2.81 -8.02
CA ILE A 438 1.06 -3.40 -9.24
C ILE A 438 0.39 -2.25 -10.01
N VAL A 439 0.88 -1.94 -11.21
CA VAL A 439 0.34 -0.86 -12.04
C VAL A 439 -0.23 -1.44 -13.32
N SER A 440 -1.48 -1.09 -13.66
CA SER A 440 -2.22 -1.64 -14.79
C SER A 440 -3.35 -0.71 -15.24
N THR A 441 -3.77 -0.82 -16.50
CA THR A 441 -4.98 -0.18 -17.03
C THR A 441 -6.27 -0.65 -16.31
N LYS A 442 -6.27 -1.87 -15.77
CA LYS A 442 -7.34 -2.46 -14.95
C LYS A 442 -6.72 -3.24 -13.80
N ILE A 443 -7.19 -3.03 -12.57
CA ILE A 443 -6.74 -3.83 -11.42
C ILE A 443 -7.84 -4.84 -11.04
N PRO A 444 -7.54 -6.15 -10.97
CA PRO A 444 -8.53 -7.20 -10.70
C PRO A 444 -8.84 -7.32 -9.20
N PHE A 445 -9.50 -6.29 -8.65
CA PHE A 445 -9.96 -6.29 -7.26
C PHE A 445 -11.07 -7.33 -7.03
N LYS A 446 -10.97 -8.09 -5.94
CA LYS A 446 -11.99 -9.09 -5.55
C LYS A 446 -13.08 -8.55 -4.64
N GLY A 447 -12.84 -7.43 -3.95
CA GLY A 447 -13.82 -6.73 -3.12
C GLY A 447 -14.24 -5.40 -3.75
N THR A 448 -15.51 -5.02 -3.58
CA THR A 448 -16.06 -3.77 -4.14
C THR A 448 -15.38 -2.50 -3.61
N GLY A 449 -14.78 -2.58 -2.40
CA GLY A 449 -14.01 -1.49 -1.80
C GLY A 449 -12.58 -1.32 -2.33
N LYS A 450 -12.14 -2.11 -3.32
CA LYS A 450 -10.79 -2.02 -3.93
C LYS A 450 -9.65 -2.06 -2.89
N GLU A 451 -9.67 -3.07 -2.01
CA GLU A 451 -8.71 -3.20 -0.88
C GLU A 451 -7.72 -4.37 -1.02
N TYR A 452 -7.95 -5.32 -1.94
CA TYR A 452 -7.01 -6.41 -2.22
C TYR A 452 -7.17 -7.00 -3.63
N ILE A 453 -6.08 -7.59 -4.11
CA ILE A 453 -5.99 -8.31 -5.38
C ILE A 453 -5.95 -9.82 -5.08
N GLY A 454 -6.77 -10.59 -5.81
CA GLY A 454 -6.88 -12.03 -5.60
C GLY A 454 -5.67 -12.83 -6.08
N ASP A 455 -5.46 -14.00 -5.48
CA ASP A 455 -4.41 -14.98 -5.83
C ASP A 455 -4.88 -15.98 -6.91
N ASP A 456 -5.89 -15.62 -7.68
CA ASP A 456 -6.49 -16.41 -8.77
C ASP A 456 -5.87 -16.13 -10.14
N ILE A 457 -5.24 -14.98 -10.33
CA ILE A 457 -4.55 -14.62 -11.58
C ILE A 457 -3.08 -15.03 -11.44
N SER A 458 -2.73 -16.11 -12.14
CA SER A 458 -1.44 -16.78 -12.04
C SER A 458 -0.28 -15.92 -12.52
N GLU A 459 -0.54 -15.07 -13.51
CA GLU A 459 0.37 -14.19 -14.22
C GLU A 459 0.88 -13.10 -13.28
N ILE A 460 -0.04 -12.35 -12.66
CA ILE A 460 0.27 -11.36 -11.61
C ILE A 460 0.99 -12.04 -10.44
N ALA A 461 0.53 -13.21 -10.00
CA ALA A 461 1.10 -13.88 -8.83
C ALA A 461 2.52 -14.44 -9.10
N SER A 462 2.83 -14.78 -10.35
CA SER A 462 4.18 -15.16 -10.83
C SER A 462 5.09 -13.94 -10.95
N ALA A 463 4.59 -12.84 -11.51
CA ALA A 463 5.31 -11.56 -11.62
C ALA A 463 5.71 -11.01 -10.24
N VAL A 464 4.77 -10.98 -9.28
CA VAL A 464 5.01 -10.58 -7.89
C VAL A 464 6.06 -11.47 -7.21
N LYS A 465 5.99 -12.80 -7.42
CA LYS A 465 7.01 -13.72 -6.89
C LYS A 465 8.39 -13.39 -7.44
N THR A 466 8.50 -13.21 -8.76
CA THR A 466 9.76 -12.90 -9.45
C THR A 466 10.34 -11.57 -8.96
N ALA A 467 9.52 -10.52 -8.88
CA ALA A 467 9.96 -9.20 -8.41
C ALA A 467 10.49 -9.24 -6.96
N ILE A 468 9.81 -9.93 -6.04
CA ILE A 468 10.29 -10.12 -4.67
C ILE A 468 11.61 -10.93 -4.67
N GLN A 469 11.72 -11.99 -5.48
CA GLN A 469 12.94 -12.79 -5.58
C GLN A 469 14.15 -11.96 -6.05
N GLN A 470 13.99 -11.07 -7.03
CA GLN A 470 15.08 -10.20 -7.50
C GLN A 470 15.56 -9.25 -6.38
N CYS A 471 14.64 -8.63 -5.64
CA CYS A 471 14.99 -7.84 -4.45
C CYS A 471 15.73 -8.68 -3.40
N CYS A 472 15.29 -9.91 -3.14
CA CYS A 472 15.97 -10.82 -2.21
C CYS A 472 17.40 -11.20 -2.67
N VAL A 473 17.63 -11.39 -3.98
CA VAL A 473 18.97 -11.68 -4.52
C VAL A 473 19.92 -10.49 -4.35
N GLN A 474 19.48 -9.28 -4.71
CA GLN A 474 20.26 -8.05 -4.49
C GLN A 474 20.59 -7.86 -2.99
N LEU A 475 19.60 -8.06 -2.12
CA LEU A 475 19.76 -7.88 -0.68
C LEU A 475 20.71 -8.93 -0.07
N LYS A 476 20.62 -10.20 -0.51
CA LYS A 476 21.51 -11.29 -0.10
C LYS A 476 22.98 -10.93 -0.34
N SER A 477 23.33 -10.36 -1.49
CA SER A 477 24.70 -9.91 -1.78
C SER A 477 25.19 -8.89 -0.75
N LYS A 478 24.37 -7.87 -0.44
CA LYS A 478 24.68 -6.85 0.57
C LYS A 478 24.78 -7.44 1.98
N ILE A 479 23.94 -8.40 2.34
CA ILE A 479 23.95 -9.07 3.66
C ILE A 479 25.24 -9.87 3.82
N VAL A 480 25.61 -10.68 2.81
CA VAL A 480 26.84 -11.49 2.83
C VAL A 480 28.07 -10.59 2.96
N LYS A 481 28.18 -9.51 2.16
CA LYS A 481 29.27 -8.52 2.31
C LYS A 481 29.34 -7.92 3.72
N ARG A 482 28.20 -7.58 4.33
CA ARG A 482 28.14 -7.01 5.70
C ARG A 482 28.52 -8.01 6.79
N ILE A 483 28.15 -9.28 6.64
CA ILE A 483 28.57 -10.36 7.55
C ILE A 483 30.08 -10.56 7.45
N GLN A 484 30.63 -10.67 6.24
CA GLN A 484 32.06 -10.88 6.01
C GLN A 484 32.92 -9.72 6.54
N ALA A 485 32.53 -8.47 6.28
CA ALA A 485 33.22 -7.30 6.83
C ALA A 485 33.23 -7.29 8.37
N ARG A 486 32.15 -7.78 9.00
CA ARG A 486 32.06 -7.92 10.45
C ARG A 486 32.94 -9.07 10.96
N GLU A 487 32.95 -10.22 10.30
CA GLU A 487 33.81 -11.36 10.64
C GLU A 487 35.30 -10.99 10.52
N GLN A 488 35.69 -10.25 9.47
CA GLN A 488 37.04 -9.67 9.32
C GLN A 488 37.37 -8.72 10.47
N GLN A 489 36.48 -7.79 10.82
CA GLN A 489 36.69 -6.85 11.93
C GLN A 489 36.80 -7.56 13.30
N GLU A 490 35.97 -8.58 13.54
CA GLU A 490 36.01 -9.41 14.76
C GLU A 490 37.27 -10.30 14.79
N ARG A 491 37.75 -10.80 13.64
CA ARG A 491 39.04 -11.51 13.50
C ARG A 491 40.22 -10.58 13.81
N LYS A 492 40.33 -9.42 13.16
CA LYS A 492 41.39 -8.42 13.42
C LYS A 492 41.42 -8.01 14.89
N ARG A 493 40.24 -7.74 15.48
CA ARG A 493 40.12 -7.42 16.91
C ARG A 493 40.58 -8.57 17.81
N SER A 494 40.31 -9.81 17.42
CA SER A 494 40.74 -11.00 18.16
C SER A 494 42.25 -11.21 18.05
N LEU A 495 42.82 -11.15 16.85
CA LEU A 495 44.27 -11.25 16.63
C LEU A 495 45.02 -10.17 17.42
N ASN A 496 44.59 -8.91 17.34
CA ASN A 496 45.18 -7.80 18.10
C ASN A 496 45.15 -8.01 19.63
N LYS A 497 44.21 -8.81 20.15
CA LYS A 497 44.18 -9.20 21.58
C LYS A 497 45.20 -10.29 21.92
N TYR A 498 45.52 -11.19 20.98
CA TYR A 498 46.49 -12.27 21.18
C TYR A 498 47.94 -11.87 20.87
N ILE A 499 48.16 -10.85 20.02
CA ILE A 499 49.50 -10.35 19.65
C ILE A 499 50.42 -10.20 20.87
N PRO A 500 50.06 -9.50 21.97
CA PRO A 500 50.96 -9.32 23.13
C PRO A 500 51.37 -10.64 23.80
N ASN A 501 50.44 -11.58 23.92
CA ASN A 501 50.71 -12.87 24.55
C ASN A 501 51.62 -13.73 23.68
N ALA A 502 51.44 -13.68 22.35
CA ALA A 502 52.29 -14.39 21.40
C ALA A 502 53.70 -13.78 21.35
N THR A 503 53.81 -12.45 21.32
CA THR A 503 55.12 -11.76 21.28
C THR A 503 55.91 -11.97 22.56
N GLY A 504 55.27 -11.86 23.73
CA GLY A 504 55.92 -12.14 25.01
C GLY A 504 56.40 -13.59 25.14
N ALA A 505 55.58 -14.56 24.74
CA ALA A 505 55.97 -15.98 24.76
C ALA A 505 57.14 -16.30 23.81
N ILE A 506 57.09 -15.78 22.58
CA ILE A 506 58.18 -15.94 21.60
C ILE A 506 59.46 -15.24 22.10
N TYR A 507 59.34 -14.05 22.67
CA TYR A 507 60.47 -13.27 23.18
C TYR A 507 61.15 -13.96 24.38
N GLU A 508 60.40 -14.50 25.35
CA GLU A 508 61.00 -15.25 26.46
C GLU A 508 61.71 -16.53 25.98
N ILE A 509 61.16 -17.25 24.99
CA ILE A 509 61.83 -18.41 24.38
C ILE A 509 63.15 -17.97 23.70
N LEU A 510 63.12 -16.92 22.87
CA LEU A 510 64.33 -16.40 22.20
C LEU A 510 65.41 -15.94 23.20
N LYS A 511 64.98 -15.34 24.31
CA LYS A 511 65.82 -14.87 25.42
C LYS A 511 66.42 -16.02 26.25
N GLU A 512 65.72 -17.14 26.38
CA GLU A 512 66.26 -18.36 27.01
C GLU A 512 67.19 -19.13 26.05
N MET A 513 66.87 -19.15 24.76
CA MET A 513 67.73 -19.70 23.71
C MET A 513 69.04 -18.91 23.55
N SER A 514 69.02 -17.57 23.59
CA SER A 514 70.23 -16.75 23.48
C SER A 514 71.18 -16.93 24.65
N ARG A 515 70.65 -17.00 25.89
CA ARG A 515 71.39 -17.39 27.10
C ARG A 515 72.03 -18.78 26.95
N SER A 516 71.29 -19.73 26.39
CA SER A 516 71.77 -21.09 26.16
C SER A 516 72.87 -21.15 25.09
N HIS A 517 72.74 -20.38 24.00
CA HIS A 517 73.71 -20.29 22.91
C HIS A 517 75.04 -19.66 23.35
N ALA A 518 75.00 -18.66 24.23
CA ALA A 518 76.20 -18.08 24.84
C ALA A 518 77.02 -19.11 25.63
N SER A 519 76.37 -20.14 26.22
CA SER A 519 77.03 -21.17 27.03
C SER A 519 77.63 -22.33 26.22
N LYS A 520 77.13 -22.58 25.00
CA LYS A 520 77.53 -23.73 24.16
C LYS A 520 77.71 -23.30 22.71
N LYS A 521 78.97 -23.14 22.29
CA LYS A 521 79.35 -23.09 20.86
C LYS A 521 78.99 -24.41 20.17
N ARG A 522 77.76 -24.53 19.67
CA ARG A 522 77.38 -25.49 18.64
C ARG A 522 77.11 -24.74 17.34
N ARG A 523 77.47 -25.38 16.22
CA ARG A 523 77.09 -24.93 14.87
C ARG A 523 75.56 -24.96 14.77
N SER A 524 74.95 -23.78 14.75
CA SER A 524 73.62 -23.56 14.17
C SER A 524 73.80 -22.85 12.83
N GLU A 525 72.77 -22.84 11.99
CA GLU A 525 72.79 -22.16 10.70
C GLU A 525 72.98 -20.63 10.88
N ASP A 526 73.74 -19.98 9.98
CA ASP A 526 74.27 -18.63 10.21
C ASP A 526 73.20 -17.56 10.53
N LYS A 527 71.97 -17.72 10.00
CA LYS A 527 70.85 -16.79 10.23
C LYS A 527 70.31 -16.80 11.66
N ASP A 528 70.21 -17.97 12.28
CA ASP A 528 69.69 -18.09 13.65
C ASP A 528 70.70 -17.52 14.66
N ALA A 529 71.99 -17.71 14.39
CA ALA A 529 73.07 -17.17 15.20
C ALA A 529 73.09 -15.63 15.19
N GLU A 530 72.77 -15.00 14.05
CA GLU A 530 72.68 -13.54 13.93
C GLU A 530 71.44 -12.99 14.67
N LEU A 531 70.28 -13.63 14.55
CA LEU A 531 69.04 -13.21 15.19
C LEU A 531 69.11 -13.34 16.73
N LEU A 532 69.68 -14.44 17.24
CA LEU A 532 69.92 -14.61 18.68
C LEU A 532 70.90 -13.58 19.26
N LYS A 533 71.82 -13.06 18.43
CA LYS A 533 72.77 -12.01 18.81
C LYS A 533 72.10 -10.62 18.82
N GLN A 534 71.22 -10.33 17.87
CA GLN A 534 70.40 -9.11 17.89
C GLN A 534 69.43 -9.08 19.09
N VAL A 535 68.99 -10.24 19.58
CA VAL A 535 68.23 -10.38 20.84
C VAL A 535 69.13 -10.16 22.07
N SER A 536 70.38 -10.65 22.08
CA SER A 536 71.31 -10.36 23.19
C SER A 536 71.71 -8.88 23.28
N ASP A 537 71.81 -8.23 22.13
CA ASP A 537 72.22 -6.83 21.99
C ASP A 537 71.03 -5.85 22.19
N GLN A 538 69.86 -6.35 22.60
CA GLN A 538 68.60 -5.61 22.82
C GLN A 538 68.04 -4.86 21.59
N ILE A 539 68.50 -5.18 20.38
CA ILE A 539 68.04 -4.57 19.11
C ILE A 539 66.66 -5.11 18.73
N VAL A 540 66.38 -6.38 19.02
CA VAL A 540 65.05 -6.99 18.87
C VAL A 540 64.38 -7.03 20.24
N THR A 541 63.44 -6.12 20.49
CA THR A 541 62.63 -6.10 21.72
C THR A 541 61.27 -6.77 21.52
N GLU A 542 60.56 -7.02 22.62
CA GLU A 542 59.16 -7.46 22.58
C GLU A 542 58.28 -6.48 21.78
N GLU A 543 58.54 -5.18 21.87
CA GLU A 543 57.84 -4.14 21.11
C GLU A 543 58.13 -4.23 19.61
N THR A 544 59.39 -4.47 19.20
CA THR A 544 59.76 -4.66 17.79
C THR A 544 59.07 -5.88 17.17
N LEU A 545 58.98 -6.99 17.94
CA LEU A 545 58.23 -8.18 17.52
C LEU A 545 56.74 -7.90 17.43
N ARG A 546 56.19 -7.09 18.35
CA ARG A 546 54.78 -6.69 18.40
C ARG A 546 54.38 -5.83 17.21
N GLU A 547 55.19 -4.85 16.83
CA GLU A 547 54.95 -4.01 15.66
C GLU A 547 55.01 -4.81 14.36
N LYS A 548 56.03 -5.65 14.18
CA LYS A 548 56.13 -6.50 12.97
C LYS A 548 54.99 -7.50 12.86
N LEU A 549 54.57 -8.11 13.97
CA LEU A 549 53.43 -9.04 13.96
C LEU A 549 52.10 -8.31 13.68
N ALA A 550 51.93 -7.08 14.18
CA ALA A 550 50.78 -6.25 13.86
C ALA A 550 50.76 -5.86 12.37
N GLN A 551 51.87 -5.36 11.82
CA GLN A 551 51.99 -5.04 10.39
C GLN A 551 51.70 -6.25 9.49
N HIS A 552 52.18 -7.44 9.87
CA HIS A 552 51.91 -8.67 9.13
C HIS A 552 50.41 -9.05 9.15
N VAL A 553 49.73 -8.90 10.28
CA VAL A 553 48.26 -9.10 10.36
C VAL A 553 47.51 -8.11 9.46
N GLU A 554 47.96 -6.85 9.37
CA GLU A 554 47.33 -5.86 8.48
C GLU A 554 47.60 -6.15 7.00
N GLN A 555 48.78 -6.64 6.63
CA GLN A 555 49.09 -7.10 5.27
C GLN A 555 48.24 -8.30 4.86
N VAL A 556 48.11 -9.32 5.72
CA VAL A 556 47.29 -10.51 5.42
C VAL A 556 45.80 -10.15 5.28
N ASP A 557 45.28 -9.24 6.11
CA ASP A 557 43.90 -8.75 5.96
C ASP A 557 43.71 -7.98 4.63
N TYR A 558 44.73 -7.24 4.17
CA TYR A 558 44.71 -6.52 2.88
C TYR A 558 44.76 -7.48 1.67
N GLU A 559 45.67 -8.45 1.67
CA GLU A 559 45.78 -9.47 0.61
C GLU A 559 44.48 -10.29 0.50
N MET A 560 43.91 -10.73 1.63
CA MET A 560 42.62 -11.42 1.66
C MET A 560 41.45 -10.57 1.15
N ALA A 561 41.48 -9.25 1.35
CA ALA A 561 40.46 -8.35 0.79
C ALA A 561 40.58 -8.25 -0.74
N LEU A 562 41.82 -8.25 -1.27
CA LEU A 562 42.12 -8.17 -2.70
C LEU A 562 41.74 -9.46 -3.46
N GLU A 563 42.06 -10.63 -2.89
CA GLU A 563 41.63 -11.94 -3.41
C GLU A 563 40.09 -12.07 -3.46
N TYR A 564 39.39 -11.47 -2.50
CA TYR A 564 37.93 -11.49 -2.48
C TYR A 564 37.29 -10.57 -3.53
N ALA A 565 37.84 -9.36 -3.74
CA ALA A 565 37.37 -8.44 -4.77
C ALA A 565 37.46 -9.08 -6.17
N THR A 566 38.62 -9.68 -6.45
CA THR A 566 38.89 -10.39 -7.71
C THR A 566 38.01 -11.64 -7.90
N GLN A 567 37.79 -12.46 -6.87
CA GLN A 567 36.90 -13.63 -6.96
C GLN A 567 35.41 -13.27 -7.14
N THR A 568 34.95 -12.12 -6.64
CA THR A 568 33.53 -11.74 -6.73
C THR A 568 33.17 -10.97 -8.00
N GLY A 569 34.12 -10.77 -8.92
CA GLY A 569 33.92 -10.02 -10.17
C GLY A 569 33.64 -8.53 -9.94
N VAL A 570 33.93 -8.03 -8.75
CA VAL A 570 33.80 -6.61 -8.40
C VAL A 570 35.19 -6.00 -8.59
N ASN A 571 35.48 -5.54 -9.81
CA ASN A 571 36.60 -4.65 -10.08
C ASN A 571 36.33 -3.26 -9.47
N GLU A 572 36.35 -3.20 -8.14
CA GLU A 572 36.76 -2.02 -7.41
C GLU A 572 38.29 -2.13 -7.25
N GLU A 573 39.01 -1.93 -8.36
CA GLU A 573 40.32 -1.31 -8.23
C GLU A 573 40.12 -0.02 -7.43
N PRO A 574 40.98 0.28 -6.43
CA PRO A 574 40.97 1.60 -5.84
C PRO A 574 41.32 2.57 -6.96
N ARG A 575 40.30 3.26 -7.49
CA ARG A 575 40.53 4.42 -8.35
C ARG A 575 41.29 5.42 -7.48
N GLU A 576 42.60 5.51 -7.69
CA GLU A 576 43.32 6.72 -7.37
C GLU A 576 42.54 7.87 -8.04
N ASP A 577 42.34 8.96 -7.32
CA ASP A 577 41.68 10.14 -7.88
C ASP A 577 42.59 10.71 -8.97
N ILE A 578 42.39 10.26 -10.21
CA ILE A 578 43.04 10.82 -11.39
C ILE A 578 42.41 12.19 -11.61
N TYR A 579 42.96 13.18 -10.91
CA TYR A 579 42.74 14.59 -11.21
C TYR A 579 43.26 14.84 -12.62
N ILE A 580 42.37 14.81 -13.61
CA ILE A 580 42.66 15.33 -14.95
C ILE A 580 43.00 16.81 -14.76
N PRO A 581 44.25 17.25 -15.01
CA PRO A 581 44.58 18.66 -14.92
C PRO A 581 43.76 19.38 -16.01
N PRO A 582 42.99 20.43 -15.69
CA PRO A 582 42.22 21.14 -16.68
C PRO A 582 43.18 21.73 -17.72
N LEU A 583 43.01 21.31 -18.97
CA LEU A 583 43.66 21.92 -20.12
C LEU A 583 43.13 23.35 -20.24
N GLN A 584 44.01 24.30 -19.88
CA GLN A 584 43.80 25.75 -19.81
C GLN A 584 43.11 26.22 -18.51
N ALA A 585 43.82 27.09 -17.80
CA ALA A 585 43.36 27.77 -16.60
C ALA A 585 42.91 29.18 -16.97
N GLU A 586 41.69 29.55 -16.56
CA GLU A 586 41.29 30.88 -16.07
C GLU A 586 39.78 30.88 -15.77
N TYR A 587 39.41 30.36 -14.60
CA TYR A 587 38.08 30.59 -14.03
C TYR A 587 38.16 31.76 -13.05
N ASN A 588 37.57 32.89 -13.42
CA ASN A 588 37.37 34.01 -12.49
C ASN A 588 36.39 33.58 -11.40
N PHE A 589 36.90 33.31 -10.20
CA PHE A 589 36.08 33.01 -9.04
C PHE A 589 35.98 34.21 -8.09
N THR A 590 34.80 34.40 -7.51
CA THR A 590 34.59 35.40 -6.44
C THR A 590 34.55 34.69 -5.10
N GLU A 591 35.37 35.14 -4.15
CA GLU A 591 35.37 34.60 -2.78
C GLU A 591 34.57 35.48 -1.82
N PHE A 592 33.68 34.84 -1.07
CA PHE A 592 32.96 35.42 0.05
C PHE A 592 33.45 34.80 1.35
N HIS A 593 34.08 35.62 2.19
CA HIS A 593 34.67 35.20 3.46
C HIS A 593 33.71 35.46 4.62
N SER A 594 33.43 34.42 5.41
CA SER A 594 32.68 34.47 6.66
C SER A 594 33.54 33.85 7.78
N PRO A 595 33.40 34.26 9.07
CA PRO A 595 34.20 33.70 10.17
C PRO A 595 34.07 32.17 10.39
N VAL A 596 33.11 31.53 9.72
CA VAL A 596 32.79 30.10 9.88
C VAL A 596 33.04 29.30 8.58
N PHE A 597 33.12 29.94 7.42
CA PHE A 597 33.37 29.29 6.12
C PHE A 597 33.73 30.30 5.03
N VAL A 598 34.40 29.82 3.97
CA VAL A 598 34.65 30.58 2.73
C VAL A 598 33.81 29.98 1.61
N PHE A 599 33.05 30.81 0.90
CA PHE A 599 32.32 30.43 -0.31
C PHE A 599 33.12 30.90 -1.53
N ARG A 600 33.44 30.00 -2.46
CA ARG A 600 34.10 30.35 -3.73
C ARG A 600 33.13 30.08 -4.88
N LEU A 601 32.59 31.15 -5.48
CA LEU A 601 31.69 31.05 -6.61
C LEU A 601 32.53 30.99 -7.90
N VAL A 602 32.44 29.88 -8.63
CA VAL A 602 33.05 29.73 -9.97
C VAL A 602 32.01 30.20 -11.00
N HIS A 603 32.41 31.08 -11.91
CA HIS A 603 31.60 31.52 -13.06
C HIS A 603 31.72 30.58 -14.26
#